data_AF-A0A5N6Z0L9-F1
#
_entry.id   AF-A0A5N6Z0L9-F1
#
_cell.length_a   1.000
_cell.length_b   1.000
_cell.length_c   1.000
_cell.angle_alpha   90.00
_cell.angle_beta   90.00
_cell.angle_gamma   90.00
#
_symmetry.space_group_name_H-M   'P 1'
#
loop_
_entity.id
_entity.type
_entity.pdbx_description
1 polymer ?
#
loop_
_entity_poly.entity_id
_entity_poly.type
_entity_poly.pdbx_seq_one_letter_code
_entity_poly.pdbx_strand_id
1 'polypeptide(L)'
;MFFARRSAVSARLLLRNQPQRRFDSHAAHHHAEPVKESFGRSFYITIGSFASAYALYQWSESNQEAGSQSWISSLIQKWTPSEKIFEERNAIRTAIMEKAAQDRHLFLSQGPRATFELKQPEVSFNTAPPYNVAAGSTVDLSHVTAHYERQNRELEEARIARMKDGKVISIYD
;
A
#
# COMPACT_ATOMS: atom_id res chain seq x y z
N MET A 1 -5.41 20.24 -2.98
CA MET A 1 -6.76 19.72 -2.65
C MET A 1 -6.60 18.39 -1.95
N PHE A 2 -6.98 18.28 -0.68
CA PHE A 2 -6.86 17.06 0.13
C PHE A 2 -8.14 16.23 -0.01
N PHE A 3 -8.03 14.99 -0.49
CA PHE A 3 -9.14 14.04 -0.50
C PHE A 3 -9.31 13.44 0.91
N ALA A 4 -10.29 13.94 1.67
CA ALA A 4 -10.66 13.36 2.95
C ALA A 4 -11.39 12.02 2.73
N ARG A 5 -10.73 10.92 3.07
CA ARG A 5 -11.36 9.59 3.16
C ARG A 5 -12.26 9.56 4.39
N ARG A 6 -13.58 9.65 4.19
CA ARG A 6 -14.56 9.37 5.26
C ARG A 6 -14.68 7.86 5.44
N SER A 7 -14.12 7.32 6.51
CA SER A 7 -14.39 5.96 6.97
C SER A 7 -15.76 5.92 7.65
N ALA A 8 -16.74 5.26 7.04
CA ALA A 8 -18.02 4.98 7.69
C ALA A 8 -17.83 3.83 8.68
N VAL A 9 -17.96 4.11 9.98
CA VAL A 9 -17.95 3.08 11.03
C VAL A 9 -19.20 2.23 10.87
N SER A 10 -19.02 0.90 10.74
CA SER A 10 -20.12 -0.05 10.54
C SER A 10 -21.05 -0.08 11.76
N ALA A 11 -22.32 0.24 11.55
CA ALA A 11 -23.37 0.21 12.58
C ALA A 11 -23.56 -1.17 13.26
N ARG A 12 -22.98 -2.24 12.68
CA ARG A 12 -23.06 -3.60 13.25
C ARG A 12 -22.36 -3.75 14.60
N LEU A 13 -21.37 -2.89 14.91
CA LEU A 13 -20.69 -2.93 16.21
C LEU A 13 -21.55 -2.40 17.37
N LEU A 14 -22.57 -1.57 17.10
CA LEU A 14 -23.42 -0.99 18.14
C LEU A 14 -24.52 -1.94 18.65
N LEU A 15 -24.88 -3.00 17.91
CA LEU A 15 -25.89 -3.96 18.34
C LEU A 15 -25.36 -5.08 19.25
N ARG A 16 -24.04 -5.22 19.42
CA ARG A 16 -23.46 -6.35 20.15
C ARG A 16 -23.51 -6.21 21.68
N ASN A 17 -23.75 -5.00 22.20
CA ASN A 17 -23.70 -4.70 23.63
C ASN A 17 -25.08 -4.37 24.26
N GLN A 18 -26.18 -4.85 23.67
CA GLN A 18 -27.49 -4.74 24.33
C GLN A 18 -27.62 -5.86 25.39
N PRO A 19 -27.66 -5.54 26.71
CA PRO A 19 -27.92 -6.55 27.73
C PRO A 19 -29.35 -7.07 27.58
N GLN A 20 -29.51 -8.40 27.47
CA GLN A 20 -30.82 -9.04 27.52
C GLN A 20 -31.48 -8.76 28.87
N ARG A 21 -32.52 -7.92 28.90
CA ARG A 21 -33.38 -7.79 30.07
C ARG A 21 -34.17 -9.09 30.21
N ARG A 22 -33.73 -9.97 31.11
CA ARG A 22 -34.55 -11.07 31.61
C ARG A 22 -35.57 -10.48 32.58
N PHE A 23 -36.85 -10.56 32.22
CA PHE A 23 -37.91 -10.49 33.22
C PHE A 23 -37.99 -11.86 33.86
N ASP A 24 -37.55 -11.96 35.12
CA ASP A 24 -37.78 -13.14 35.94
C ASP A 24 -38.40 -12.65 37.25
N SER A 25 -39.73 -12.73 37.31
CA SER A 25 -40.51 -12.45 38.51
C SER A 25 -40.93 -13.78 39.12
N HIS A 26 -40.27 -14.10 40.23
CA HIS A 26 -40.57 -15.10 41.26
C HIS A 26 -41.80 -15.99 41.06
N ALA A 27 -41.57 -17.30 40.93
CA ALA A 27 -42.53 -18.31 41.35
C ALA A 27 -41.81 -19.53 41.98
N ALA A 28 -42.23 -19.81 43.21
CA ALA A 28 -42.19 -21.09 43.92
C ALA A 28 -40.85 -21.62 44.47
N HIS A 29 -40.75 -21.52 45.80
CA HIS A 29 -39.89 -22.32 46.67
C HIS A 29 -40.14 -23.82 46.47
N HIS A 30 -39.31 -24.49 45.69
CA HIS A 30 -39.09 -25.92 45.80
C HIS A 30 -37.64 -26.13 46.20
N HIS A 31 -37.40 -26.90 47.26
CA HIS A 31 -36.08 -27.35 47.66
C HIS A 31 -35.48 -28.13 46.49
N ALA A 32 -34.62 -27.46 45.72
CA ALA A 32 -33.81 -28.12 44.71
C ALA A 32 -32.88 -29.08 45.45
N GLU A 33 -33.12 -30.37 45.28
CA GLU A 33 -32.21 -31.46 45.62
C GLU A 33 -30.79 -31.07 45.14
N PRO A 34 -29.71 -31.36 45.90
CA PRO A 34 -28.36 -30.99 45.49
C PRO A 34 -28.02 -31.69 44.18
N VAL A 35 -28.19 -30.96 43.08
CA VAL A 35 -27.84 -31.41 41.74
C VAL A 35 -26.34 -31.64 41.77
N LYS A 36 -25.92 -32.89 41.57
CA LYS A 36 -24.51 -33.25 41.41
C LYS A 36 -23.98 -32.45 40.21
N GLU A 37 -23.28 -31.35 40.48
CA GLU A 37 -22.71 -30.51 39.44
C GLU A 37 -21.68 -31.35 38.68
N SER A 38 -22.05 -31.80 37.47
CA SER A 38 -21.10 -32.48 36.59
C SER A 38 -19.98 -31.51 36.26
N PHE A 39 -18.75 -32.02 36.14
CA PHE A 39 -17.61 -31.20 35.73
C PHE A 39 -17.96 -30.34 34.51
N GLY A 40 -17.67 -29.05 34.60
CA GLY A 40 -18.00 -28.10 33.56
C GLY A 40 -17.32 -28.46 32.24
N ARG A 41 -17.90 -27.99 31.12
CA ARG A 41 -17.39 -28.26 29.77
C ARG A 41 -15.89 -27.93 29.60
N SER A 42 -15.39 -26.92 30.32
CA SER A 42 -13.97 -26.55 30.36
C SER A 42 -13.06 -27.67 30.87
N PHE A 43 -13.50 -28.45 31.87
CA PHE A 43 -12.73 -29.56 32.43
C PHE A 43 -12.47 -30.68 31.42
N TYR A 44 -13.48 -31.03 30.61
CA TYR A 44 -13.29 -32.04 29.57
C TYR A 44 -12.40 -31.52 28.43
N ILE A 45 -12.48 -30.22 28.11
CA ILE A 45 -11.61 -29.61 27.10
C ILE A 45 -10.15 -29.60 27.58
N THR A 46 -9.89 -29.27 28.85
CA THR A 46 -8.52 -29.25 29.38
C THR A 46 -7.91 -30.64 29.46
N ILE A 47 -8.66 -31.63 29.95
CA ILE A 47 -8.20 -33.02 29.98
C ILE A 47 -8.01 -33.56 28.56
N GLY A 48 -8.95 -33.28 27.65
CA GLY A 48 -8.83 -33.68 26.26
C GLY A 48 -7.62 -33.06 25.57
N SER A 49 -7.32 -31.79 25.85
CA SER A 49 -6.14 -31.08 25.34
C SER A 49 -4.84 -31.69 25.89
N PHE A 50 -4.78 -31.98 27.19
CA PHE A 50 -3.62 -32.62 27.79
C PHE A 50 -3.37 -34.02 27.23
N ALA A 51 -4.43 -34.82 27.13
CA ALA A 51 -4.34 -36.16 26.56
C ALA A 51 -3.92 -36.13 25.07
N SER A 52 -4.45 -35.19 24.29
CA SER A 52 -4.07 -35.05 22.87
C SER A 52 -2.62 -34.59 22.71
N ALA A 53 -2.16 -33.63 23.53
CA ALA A 53 -0.78 -33.17 23.53
C ALA A 53 0.19 -34.31 23.91
N TYR A 54 -0.18 -35.15 24.89
CA TYR A 54 0.61 -36.31 25.28
C TYR A 54 0.68 -37.37 24.17
N ALA A 55 -0.45 -37.66 23.52
CA ALA A 55 -0.48 -38.58 22.37
C ALA A 55 0.37 -38.06 21.20
N LEU A 56 0.30 -36.75 20.91
CA LEU A 56 1.15 -36.10 19.90
C LEU A 56 2.63 -36.14 20.27
N TYR A 57 2.97 -35.98 21.56
CA TYR A 57 4.35 -36.10 22.04
C TYR A 57 4.90 -37.51 21.80
N GLN A 58 4.19 -38.56 22.24
CA GLN A 58 4.62 -39.94 22.05
C GLN A 58 4.77 -40.31 20.57
N TRP A 59 3.89 -39.81 19.69
CA TRP A 59 4.02 -40.01 18.25
C TRP A 59 5.20 -39.22 17.66
N SER A 60 5.44 -37.99 18.13
CA SER A 60 6.61 -37.22 17.70
C SER A 60 7.92 -37.90 18.10
N GLU A 61 7.99 -38.45 19.32
CA GLU A 61 9.17 -39.12 19.88
C GLU A 61 9.48 -40.43 19.15
N SER A 62 8.46 -41.27 18.87
CA SER A 62 8.65 -42.51 18.12
C SER A 62 9.12 -42.31 16.68
N ASN A 63 8.74 -41.20 16.05
CA ASN A 63 9.25 -40.83 14.73
C ASN A 63 10.69 -40.29 14.78
N GLN A 64 11.12 -39.68 15.89
CA GLN A 64 12.49 -39.18 16.07
C GLN A 64 13.50 -40.31 16.31
N GLU A 65 13.14 -41.33 17.10
CA GLU A 65 14.00 -42.49 17.35
C GLU A 65 14.31 -43.31 16.09
N ALA A 66 13.42 -43.30 15.11
CA ALA A 66 13.62 -43.94 13.80
C ALA A 66 14.62 -43.21 12.89
N GLY A 67 15.25 -42.12 13.35
CA GLY A 67 16.25 -41.34 12.61
C GLY A 67 15.70 -40.56 11.41
N SER A 68 14.40 -40.65 11.16
CA SER A 68 13.72 -39.91 10.10
C SER A 68 13.21 -38.57 10.62
N GLN A 69 13.33 -37.52 9.81
CA GLN A 69 12.80 -36.21 10.17
C GLN A 69 11.29 -36.32 10.45
N SER A 70 10.87 -35.89 11.65
CA SER A 70 9.46 -35.98 12.10
C SER A 70 8.50 -35.50 11.00
N TRP A 71 7.43 -36.26 10.76
CA TRP A 71 6.42 -35.95 9.73
C TRP A 71 5.87 -34.51 9.83
N ILE A 72 5.81 -33.97 11.05
CA ILE A 72 5.40 -32.58 11.29
C ILE A 72 6.44 -31.61 10.73
N SER A 73 7.73 -31.89 10.93
CA SER A 73 8.83 -31.09 10.39
C SER A 73 8.89 -31.13 8.86
N SER A 74 8.63 -32.29 8.24
CA SER A 74 8.58 -32.39 6.77
C SER A 74 7.38 -31.66 6.16
N LEU A 75 6.23 -31.66 6.85
CA LEU A 75 5.09 -30.81 6.50
C LEU A 75 5.42 -29.31 6.61
N ILE A 76 6.05 -28.91 7.71
CA ILE A 76 6.47 -27.51 7.91
C ILE A 76 7.43 -27.11 6.79
N GLN A 77 8.44 -27.92 6.47
CA GLN A 77 9.38 -27.62 5.39
C GLN A 77 8.72 -27.58 4.01
N LYS A 78 7.71 -28.42 3.75
CA LYS A 78 6.97 -28.41 2.47
C LYS A 78 6.23 -27.08 2.24
N TRP A 79 5.72 -26.46 3.30
CA TRP A 79 4.93 -25.22 3.22
C TRP A 79 5.72 -23.96 3.59
N THR A 80 6.90 -24.11 4.20
CA THR A 80 7.77 -23.00 4.56
C THR A 80 8.69 -22.69 3.37
N PRO A 81 8.66 -21.46 2.83
CA PRO A 81 9.58 -21.06 1.76
C PRO A 81 11.04 -21.19 2.22
N SER A 82 11.93 -21.56 1.29
CA SER A 82 13.35 -21.69 1.61
C SER A 82 13.97 -20.35 2.02
N GLU A 83 14.94 -20.40 2.90
CA GLU A 83 15.71 -19.24 3.36
C GLU A 83 16.34 -18.47 2.19
N LYS A 84 16.81 -19.20 1.16
CA LYS A 84 17.34 -18.62 -0.09
C LYS A 84 16.38 -17.64 -0.77
N ILE A 85 15.08 -17.93 -0.79
CA ILE A 85 14.08 -17.03 -1.40
C ILE A 85 13.97 -15.73 -0.58
N PHE A 86 14.10 -15.81 0.74
CA PHE A 86 14.10 -14.62 1.59
C PHE A 86 15.37 -13.79 1.40
N GLU A 87 16.53 -14.44 1.30
CA GLU A 87 17.81 -13.79 0.99
C GLU A 87 17.76 -13.06 -0.36
N GLU A 88 17.31 -13.73 -1.42
CA GLU A 88 17.16 -13.15 -2.76
C GLU A 88 16.22 -11.93 -2.74
N ARG A 89 15.07 -12.04 -2.06
CA ARG A 89 14.12 -10.93 -1.93
C ARG A 89 14.70 -9.76 -1.15
N ASN A 90 15.47 -10.04 -0.09
CA ASN A 90 16.12 -9.00 0.69
C ASN A 90 17.20 -8.29 -0.14
N ALA A 91 18.00 -9.03 -0.90
CA ALA A 91 19.01 -8.46 -1.80
C ALA A 91 18.39 -7.56 -2.89
N ILE A 92 17.26 -7.96 -3.48
CA ILE A 92 16.54 -7.12 -4.46
C ILE A 92 16.02 -5.85 -3.79
N ARG A 93 15.46 -5.95 -2.57
CA ARG A 93 14.94 -4.78 -1.85
C ARG A 93 16.04 -3.79 -1.47
N THR A 94 17.20 -4.28 -1.03
CA THR A 94 18.33 -3.40 -0.71
C THR A 94 18.86 -2.71 -1.97
N ALA A 95 19.02 -3.44 -3.07
CA ALA A 95 19.46 -2.87 -4.35
C ALA A 95 18.49 -1.79 -4.88
N ILE A 96 17.17 -2.03 -4.78
CA ILE A 96 16.15 -1.03 -5.17
C ILE A 96 16.24 0.21 -4.27
N MET A 97 16.42 0.02 -2.96
CA MET A 97 16.50 1.12 -2.01
C MET A 97 17.76 1.98 -2.24
N GLU A 98 18.90 1.35 -2.51
CA GLU A 98 20.15 2.04 -2.84
C GLU A 98 20.01 2.87 -4.12
N LYS A 99 19.42 2.29 -5.17
CA LYS A 99 19.16 3.02 -6.41
C LYS A 99 18.19 4.18 -6.19
N ALA A 100 17.12 3.98 -5.44
CA ALA A 100 16.17 5.04 -5.12
C ALA A 100 16.82 6.16 -4.30
N ALA A 101 17.73 5.83 -3.38
CA ALA A 101 18.49 6.82 -2.62
C ALA A 101 19.45 7.62 -3.52
N GLN A 102 20.12 6.96 -4.47
CA GLN A 102 20.98 7.60 -5.46
C GLN A 102 20.19 8.56 -6.35
N ASP A 103 19.04 8.12 -6.87
CA ASP A 103 18.15 8.97 -7.68
C ASP A 103 17.62 10.15 -6.86
N ARG A 104 17.28 9.93 -5.58
CA ARG A 104 16.87 11.01 -4.67
C ARG A 104 17.97 12.06 -4.56
N HIS A 105 19.23 11.65 -4.39
CA HIS A 105 20.35 12.58 -4.31
C HIS A 105 20.54 13.35 -5.63
N LEU A 106 20.35 12.70 -6.78
CA LEU A 106 20.53 13.34 -8.08
C LEU A 106 19.41 14.35 -8.41
N PHE A 107 18.15 14.03 -8.12
CA PHE A 107 17.02 14.86 -8.52
C PHE A 107 16.54 15.86 -7.47
N LEU A 108 16.70 15.56 -6.17
CA LEU A 108 16.16 16.39 -5.10
C LEU A 108 17.20 17.33 -4.47
N SER A 109 18.48 17.19 -4.79
CA SER A 109 19.54 18.10 -4.29
C SER A 109 19.44 19.52 -4.87
N GLN A 110 18.80 19.71 -6.04
CA GLN A 110 18.75 21.00 -6.73
C GLN A 110 17.71 21.99 -6.17
N GLY A 111 16.96 21.63 -5.13
CA GLY A 111 15.91 22.49 -4.56
C GLY A 111 14.75 22.78 -5.52
N PRO A 112 13.68 23.45 -5.06
CA PRO A 112 12.61 23.90 -5.94
C PRO A 112 13.19 24.86 -6.99
N ARG A 113 12.88 24.65 -8.28
CA ARG A 113 13.26 25.60 -9.33
C ARG A 113 12.66 26.97 -8.99
N ALA A 114 13.48 28.02 -8.99
CA ALA A 114 13.04 29.39 -8.70
C ALA A 114 12.03 29.91 -9.74
N THR A 115 12.03 29.33 -10.95
CA THR A 115 11.14 29.68 -12.05
C THR A 115 10.43 28.44 -12.56
N PHE A 116 9.10 28.52 -12.70
CA PHE A 116 8.29 27.47 -13.32
C PHE A 116 8.07 27.82 -14.80
N GLU A 117 8.36 26.87 -15.68
CA GLU A 117 8.05 26.99 -17.10
C GLU A 117 6.55 26.77 -17.32
N LEU A 118 5.88 27.77 -17.90
CA LEU A 118 4.47 27.67 -18.27
C LEU A 118 4.37 26.89 -19.57
N LYS A 119 3.73 25.70 -19.56
CA LYS A 119 3.53 24.90 -20.77
C LYS A 119 2.69 25.59 -21.85
N GLN A 120 1.81 26.51 -21.45
CA GLN A 120 0.91 27.25 -22.33
C GLN A 120 0.79 28.70 -21.83
N PRO A 121 1.79 29.56 -22.10
CA PRO A 121 1.77 30.94 -21.62
C PRO A 121 0.60 31.72 -22.20
N GLU A 122 0.22 31.45 -23.44
CA GLU A 122 -0.86 32.16 -24.14
C GLU A 122 -2.22 32.00 -23.45
N VAL A 123 -2.55 30.79 -22.98
CA VAL A 123 -3.86 30.52 -22.34
C VAL A 123 -3.96 31.20 -20.97
N SER A 124 -2.85 31.26 -20.22
CA SER A 124 -2.81 31.87 -18.88
C SER A 124 -2.82 33.40 -18.91
N PHE A 125 -2.28 34.02 -19.97
CA PHE A 125 -2.19 35.48 -20.07
C PHE A 125 -3.25 36.11 -20.99
N ASN A 126 -3.85 35.35 -21.92
CA ASN A 126 -4.87 35.83 -22.85
C ASN A 126 -6.28 35.29 -22.57
N THR A 127 -6.63 35.01 -21.30
CA THR A 127 -7.96 34.46 -20.95
C THR A 127 -9.10 35.49 -21.00
N ALA A 128 -8.81 36.76 -21.31
CA ALA A 128 -9.84 37.80 -21.40
C ALA A 128 -10.68 37.62 -22.68
N PRO A 129 -12.01 37.78 -22.62
CA PRO A 129 -12.84 37.79 -23.81
C PRO A 129 -12.39 38.91 -24.77
N PRO A 130 -12.39 38.70 -26.10
CA PRO A 130 -11.85 39.66 -27.06
C PRO A 130 -12.70 40.93 -27.23
N TYR A 131 -13.77 41.08 -26.45
CA TYR A 131 -14.72 42.19 -26.49
C TYR A 131 -14.87 42.81 -25.09
N ASN A 132 -15.08 44.12 -25.04
CA ASN A 132 -15.25 44.92 -23.81
C ASN A 132 -14.03 44.92 -22.86
N VAL A 133 -12.82 44.91 -23.41
CA VAL A 133 -11.58 45.05 -22.63
C VAL A 133 -11.20 46.53 -22.54
N ALA A 134 -11.01 47.05 -21.32
CA ALA A 134 -10.59 48.44 -21.12
C ALA A 134 -9.20 48.66 -21.74
N ALA A 135 -9.03 49.75 -22.48
CA ALA A 135 -7.74 50.08 -23.08
C ALA A 135 -6.64 50.17 -22.00
N GLY A 136 -5.53 49.47 -22.22
CA GLY A 136 -4.40 49.40 -21.26
C GLY A 136 -4.52 48.34 -20.17
N SER A 137 -5.59 47.52 -20.16
CA SER A 137 -5.71 46.39 -19.21
C SER A 137 -4.96 45.12 -19.63
N THR A 138 -4.53 45.03 -20.89
CA THR A 138 -3.70 43.93 -21.39
C THR A 138 -2.22 44.28 -21.24
N VAL A 139 -1.44 43.36 -20.67
CA VAL A 139 0.02 43.48 -20.58
C VAL A 139 0.62 43.28 -21.97
N ASP A 140 1.61 44.09 -22.35
CA ASP A 140 2.38 43.84 -23.57
C ASP A 140 3.26 42.59 -23.40
N LEU A 141 2.94 41.55 -24.16
CA LEU A 141 3.64 40.27 -24.15
C LEU A 141 4.64 40.12 -25.31
N SER A 142 4.84 41.15 -26.13
CA SER A 142 5.67 41.09 -27.34
C SER A 142 7.07 40.51 -27.10
N HIS A 143 7.72 40.90 -26.01
CA HIS A 143 9.05 40.42 -25.64
C HIS A 143 9.05 38.93 -25.23
N VAL A 144 7.99 38.46 -24.57
CA VAL A 144 7.83 37.06 -24.17
C VAL A 144 7.58 36.20 -25.41
N THR A 145 6.71 36.66 -26.32
CA THR A 145 6.46 36.00 -27.60
C THR A 145 7.74 35.88 -28.42
N ALA A 146 8.50 36.98 -28.56
CA ALA A 146 9.76 37.00 -29.30
C ALA A 146 10.82 36.05 -28.71
N HIS A 147 10.87 35.90 -27.39
CA HIS A 147 11.76 34.94 -26.72
C HIS A 147 11.42 33.50 -27.11
N TYR A 148 10.15 33.09 -26.98
CA TYR A 148 9.73 31.73 -27.29
C TYR A 148 9.77 31.41 -28.79
N GLU A 149 9.47 32.39 -29.65
CA GLU A 149 9.65 32.23 -31.10
C GLU A 149 11.11 31.95 -31.45
N ARG A 150 12.06 32.68 -30.85
CA ARG A 150 13.49 32.43 -31.05
C ARG A 150 13.89 31.04 -30.58
N GLN A 151 13.47 30.66 -29.38
CA GLN A 151 13.74 29.35 -28.80
C GLN A 151 13.19 28.20 -29.68
N ASN A 152 11.98 28.35 -30.21
CA ASN A 152 11.37 27.35 -31.10
C ASN A 152 12.13 27.23 -32.42
N ARG A 153 12.55 28.36 -33.02
CA ARG A 153 13.39 28.35 -34.24
C ARG A 153 14.70 27.61 -34.00
N GLU A 154 15.40 27.89 -32.90
CA GLU A 154 16.65 27.21 -32.55
C GLU A 154 16.45 25.69 -32.36
N LEU A 155 15.34 25.27 -31.72
CA LEU A 155 15.00 23.86 -31.55
C LEU A 155 14.68 23.16 -32.88
N GLU A 156 13.98 23.83 -33.79
CA GLU A 156 13.70 23.32 -35.13
C GLU A 156 14.97 23.20 -35.97
N GLU A 157 15.84 24.21 -35.96
CA GLU A 157 17.13 24.16 -36.64
C GLU A 157 17.99 23.01 -36.11
N ALA A 158 18.06 22.83 -34.78
CA ALA A 158 18.77 21.71 -34.16
C ALA A 158 18.13 20.35 -34.46
N ARG A 159 16.80 20.29 -34.62
CA ARG A 159 16.10 19.07 -35.07
C ARG A 159 16.47 18.74 -36.51
N ILE A 160 16.43 19.72 -37.41
CA ILE A 160 16.75 19.55 -38.83
C ILE A 160 18.22 19.13 -39.00
N ALA A 161 19.15 19.75 -38.27
CA ALA A 161 20.57 19.36 -38.28
C ALA A 161 20.75 17.89 -37.87
N ARG A 162 20.10 17.45 -36.79
CA ARG A 162 20.13 16.06 -36.33
C ARG A 162 19.55 15.06 -37.33
N MET A 163 18.51 15.45 -38.07
CA MET A 163 17.94 14.63 -39.14
C MET A 163 18.89 14.51 -40.34
N LYS A 164 19.59 15.59 -40.71
CA LYS A 164 20.57 15.58 -41.81
C LYS A 164 21.79 14.71 -41.52
N ASP A 165 22.23 14.65 -40.27
CA ASP A 165 23.38 13.84 -39.84
C ASP A 165 23.07 12.32 -39.75
N GLY A 166 21.83 11.89 -40.04
CA GLY A 166 21.44 10.47 -40.05
C GLY A 166 21.45 9.79 -38.67
N LYS A 167 21.58 10.55 -37.59
CA LYS A 167 21.71 10.03 -36.21
C LYS A 167 20.39 9.82 -35.49
N VAL A 168 19.24 10.13 -36.11
CA VAL A 168 17.92 10.06 -35.46
C VAL A 168 16.96 9.20 -36.28
N ILE A 169 16.45 8.14 -35.64
CA ILE A 169 15.30 7.36 -36.11
C ILE A 169 14.05 8.17 -35.75
N SER A 170 13.21 8.45 -36.75
CA SER A 170 11.90 9.04 -36.55
C SER A 170 11.09 8.16 -35.60
N ILE A 171 10.37 8.74 -34.63
CA ILE A 171 9.45 7.98 -33.76
C ILE A 171 8.27 7.40 -34.57
N TYR A 172 8.13 7.81 -35.84
CA TYR A 172 7.08 7.41 -36.77
C TYR A 172 7.56 6.48 -37.90
N ASP A 173 8.83 6.06 -37.90
CA ASP A 173 9.35 4.94 -38.71
C ASP A 173 9.60 3.72 -37.82
#